data_AF-A0A2D0JM01-F1
#
_entry.id   AF-A0A2D0JM01-F1
#
_cell.length_a   1.000
_cell.length_b   1.000
_cell.length_c   1.000
_cell.angle_alpha   90.00
_cell.angle_beta   90.00
_cell.angle_gamma   90.00
#
_symmetry.space_group_name_H-M   'P 1'
#
loop_
_entity.id
_entity.type
_entity.pdbx_description
1 polymer ?
#
loop_
_entity_poly.entity_id
_entity_poly.type
_entity_poly.pdbx_seq_one_letter_code
_entity_poly.pdbx_strand_id
1 'polypeptide(L)'
;MARVEPRDYPERPMCNDDEGMLIARVVDHIYHLDRVAFAILLSRYVFNRSDRAIARYYHAIVKPRKMVRRSGQLFFRKPSLSTCRREIEEILKSTEYLLYQPLQDAFSCREQKRKTKILSRMC
;
A
#
# COMPACT_ATOMS: atom_id res chain seq x y z
N MET A 1 -9.46 9.03 3.75
CA MET A 1 -10.91 8.73 3.78
C MET A 1 -11.79 9.94 3.48
N ALA A 2 -11.49 11.15 3.96
CA ALA A 2 -12.33 12.35 3.81
C ALA A 2 -12.74 12.82 2.39
N ARG A 3 -12.24 12.19 1.32
CA ARG A 3 -12.52 12.57 -0.09
C ARG A 3 -13.30 11.50 -0.85
N VAL A 4 -13.73 10.43 -0.19
CA VAL A 4 -14.42 9.32 -0.82
C VAL A 4 -15.88 9.35 -0.40
N GLU A 5 -16.76 9.10 -1.37
CA GLU A 5 -18.20 8.98 -1.15
C GLU A 5 -18.50 7.92 -0.08
N PRO A 6 -19.35 8.23 0.90
CA PRO A 6 -19.80 7.25 1.88
C PRO A 6 -20.44 6.04 1.17
N ARG A 7 -20.22 4.85 1.72
CA ARG A 7 -20.90 3.63 1.27
C ARG A 7 -21.84 3.14 2.37
N ASP A 8 -23.02 2.67 1.98
CA ASP A 8 -24.08 2.26 2.90
C ASP A 8 -23.80 0.93 3.62
N TYR A 9 -23.13 -0.03 2.97
CA TYR A 9 -22.86 -1.34 3.57
C TYR A 9 -21.53 -1.94 3.08
N PRO A 10 -20.74 -2.62 3.93
CA PRO A 10 -19.52 -3.29 3.50
C PRO A 10 -19.85 -4.55 2.68
N GLU A 11 -19.52 -4.51 1.39
CA GLU A 11 -19.66 -5.66 0.46
C GLU A 11 -18.55 -6.71 0.65
N ARG A 12 -17.51 -6.40 1.44
CA ARG A 12 -16.30 -7.22 1.60
C ARG A 12 -16.10 -7.60 3.06
N PRO A 13 -15.54 -8.78 3.34
CA PRO A 13 -15.16 -9.15 4.69
C PRO A 13 -14.12 -8.16 5.23
N MET A 14 -14.27 -7.79 6.48
CA MET A 14 -13.36 -6.90 7.19
C MET A 14 -12.70 -7.66 8.33
N CYS A 15 -11.48 -7.24 8.68
CA CYS A 15 -10.82 -7.71 9.90
C CYS A 15 -11.56 -7.20 11.15
N ASN A 16 -11.29 -7.82 12.29
CA ASN A 16 -11.74 -7.29 13.58
C ASN A 16 -11.04 -5.93 13.88
N ASP A 17 -11.63 -5.10 14.72
CA ASP A 17 -11.13 -3.76 15.04
C ASP A 17 -9.70 -3.79 15.61
N ASP A 18 -9.40 -4.72 16.50
CA ASP A 18 -8.05 -4.91 17.07
C ASP A 18 -7.00 -5.23 15.99
N GLU A 19 -7.39 -6.04 15.01
CA GLU A 19 -6.52 -6.42 13.88
C GLU A 19 -6.35 -5.26 12.92
N GLY A 20 -7.43 -4.56 12.62
CA GLY A 20 -7.40 -3.35 11.82
C GLY A 20 -6.48 -2.29 12.43
N MET A 21 -6.56 -2.08 13.74
CA MET A 21 -5.69 -1.15 14.45
C MET A 21 -4.23 -1.59 14.47
N LEU A 22 -3.95 -2.88 14.62
CA LEU A 22 -2.58 -3.42 14.55
C LEU A 22 -1.99 -3.24 13.14
N ILE A 23 -2.73 -3.62 12.10
CA ILE A 23 -2.33 -3.45 10.71
C ILE A 23 -2.11 -1.97 10.41
N ALA A 24 -3.02 -1.09 10.84
CA ALA A 24 -2.94 0.34 10.60
C ALA A 24 -1.65 0.95 11.19
N ARG A 25 -1.26 0.54 12.42
CA ARG A 25 -0.01 1.01 13.04
C ARG A 25 1.23 0.61 12.23
N VAL A 26 1.26 -0.63 11.72
CA VAL A 26 2.39 -1.10 10.91
C VAL A 26 2.41 -0.39 9.55
N VAL A 27 1.26 -0.23 8.91
CA VAL A 27 1.14 0.43 7.60
C VAL A 27 1.42 1.93 7.69
N ASP A 28 1.20 2.57 8.84
CA ASP A 28 1.54 3.98 9.08
C ASP A 28 3.04 4.26 8.90
N HIS A 29 3.91 3.27 9.13
CA HIS A 29 5.34 3.43 8.83
C HIS A 29 5.60 3.75 7.35
N ILE A 30 4.81 3.19 6.43
CA ILE A 30 4.93 3.49 4.99
C ILE A 30 4.52 4.94 4.71
N TYR A 31 3.52 5.48 5.42
CA TYR A 31 3.09 6.87 5.23
C TYR A 31 4.21 7.88 5.49
N HIS A 32 5.03 7.62 6.51
CA HIS A 32 6.16 8.48 6.87
C HIS A 32 7.35 8.33 5.93
N LEU A 33 7.50 7.18 5.28
CA LEU A 33 8.57 6.92 4.30
C LEU A 33 8.22 7.45 2.91
N ASP A 34 7.07 7.06 2.36
CA ASP A 34 6.63 7.42 1.02
C ASP A 34 5.10 7.58 0.94
N ARG A 35 4.69 8.84 0.83
CA ARG A 35 3.27 9.21 0.70
C ARG A 35 2.65 8.77 -0.62
N VAL A 36 3.42 8.69 -1.70
CA VAL A 36 2.94 8.25 -3.02
C VAL A 36 2.68 6.75 -2.97
N ALA A 37 3.64 5.99 -2.46
CA ALA A 37 3.48 4.55 -2.28
C ALA A 37 2.30 4.22 -1.34
N PHE A 38 2.17 4.94 -0.22
CA PHE A 38 1.02 4.81 0.68
C PHE A 38 -0.32 5.10 -0.02
N ALA A 39 -0.40 6.15 -0.83
CA ALA A 39 -1.62 6.48 -1.58
C ALA A 39 -1.97 5.42 -2.64
N ILE A 40 -0.96 4.82 -3.28
CA ILE A 40 -1.14 3.71 -4.23
C ILE A 40 -1.65 2.47 -3.48
N LEU A 41 -1.05 2.14 -2.33
CA LEU A 41 -1.46 1.02 -1.47
C LEU A 41 -2.93 1.17 -1.03
N LEU A 42 -3.33 2.34 -0.54
CA LEU A 42 -4.73 2.63 -0.18
C LEU A 42 -5.66 2.51 -1.39
N SER A 43 -5.22 3.01 -2.55
CA SER A 43 -6.00 2.91 -3.79
C SER A 43 -6.28 1.47 -4.18
N ARG A 44 -5.29 0.58 -3.99
CA ARG A 44 -5.39 -0.83 -4.29
C ARG A 44 -6.30 -1.56 -3.29
N TYR A 45 -5.99 -1.49 -2.00
CA TYR A 45 -6.64 -2.34 -1.00
C TYR A 45 -7.93 -1.74 -0.43
N VAL A 46 -7.92 -0.45 -0.11
CA VAL A 46 -9.09 0.22 0.48
C VAL A 46 -10.11 0.56 -0.59
N PHE A 47 -9.71 1.31 -1.63
CA PHE A 47 -10.64 1.78 -2.66
C PHE A 47 -10.87 0.76 -3.79
N ASN A 48 -10.24 -0.41 -3.70
CA ASN A 48 -10.40 -1.52 -4.65
C ASN A 48 -10.22 -1.10 -6.12
N ARG A 49 -9.28 -0.19 -6.39
CA ARG A 49 -8.98 0.24 -7.75
C ARG A 49 -8.06 -0.79 -8.38
N SER A 50 -8.36 -1.18 -9.63
CA SER A 50 -7.47 -2.03 -10.40
C SER A 50 -6.16 -1.31 -10.72
N ASP A 51 -5.07 -2.06 -10.90
CA ASP A 51 -3.74 -1.48 -11.20
C ASP A 51 -3.79 -0.63 -12.47
N ARG A 52 -4.62 -1.04 -13.44
CA ARG A 52 -4.86 -0.28 -14.66
C ARG A 52 -5.58 1.05 -14.38
N ALA A 53 -6.52 1.10 -13.44
CA ALA A 53 -7.18 2.35 -13.05
C ALA A 53 -6.20 3.29 -12.33
N ILE A 54 -5.42 2.76 -11.38
CA ILE A 54 -4.38 3.52 -10.67
C ILE A 54 -3.35 4.05 -11.67
N ALA A 55 -2.90 3.23 -12.62
CA ALA A 55 -1.92 3.64 -13.64
C ALA A 55 -2.45 4.67 -14.61
N ARG A 56 -3.74 4.63 -14.98
CA ARG A 56 -4.35 5.68 -15.79
C ARG A 56 -4.35 7.01 -15.05
N TYR A 57 -4.71 7.01 -13.78
CA TYR A 57 -4.69 8.21 -12.95
C TYR A 57 -3.27 8.75 -12.76
N TYR A 58 -2.32 7.88 -12.41
CA TYR A 58 -0.91 8.23 -12.26
C TYR A 58 -0.32 8.80 -13.56
N HIS A 59 -0.59 8.16 -14.70
CA HIS A 59 -0.20 8.67 -16.01
C HIS A 59 -0.86 10.02 -16.33
N ALA A 60 -2.09 10.29 -15.88
CA ALA A 60 -2.71 11.59 -16.12
C ALA A 60 -1.93 12.73 -15.44
N ILE A 61 -1.53 12.52 -14.17
CA ILE A 61 -0.89 13.54 -13.32
C ILE A 61 0.63 13.62 -13.44
N VAL A 62 1.30 12.58 -13.92
CA VAL A 62 2.77 12.51 -13.93
C VAL A 62 3.37 13.58 -14.84
N LYS A 63 4.38 14.28 -14.30
CA LYS A 63 5.12 15.30 -15.04
C LYS A 63 6.10 14.64 -16.03
N PRO A 64 6.39 15.29 -17.17
CA PRO A 64 7.48 14.87 -18.03
C PRO A 64 8.81 14.81 -17.26
N ARG A 65 9.66 13.84 -17.59
CA ARG A 65 10.96 13.62 -16.95
C ARG A 65 12.04 13.30 -17.98
N LYS A 66 13.30 13.43 -17.58
CA LYS A 66 14.46 13.07 -18.42
C LYS A 66 14.50 11.55 -18.57
N MET A 67 14.38 11.06 -19.80
CA MET A 67 14.48 9.63 -20.12
C MET A 67 15.54 9.41 -21.19
N VAL A 68 16.38 8.39 -21.02
CA VAL A 68 17.40 7.99 -21.98
C VAL A 68 16.73 7.33 -23.20
N ARG A 69 17.10 7.77 -24.40
CA ARG A 69 16.71 7.11 -25.67
C ARG A 69 17.75 6.07 -26.08
N ARG A 70 17.41 5.24 -27.07
CA ARG A 70 18.35 4.28 -27.68
C ARG A 70 19.64 4.94 -28.19
N SER A 71 19.57 6.19 -28.64
CA SER A 71 20.74 6.99 -29.07
C SER A 71 21.62 7.48 -27.91
N GLY A 72 21.33 7.13 -26.66
CA GLY A 72 22.04 7.62 -25.47
C GLY A 72 21.69 9.06 -25.06
N GLN A 73 21.00 9.81 -25.92
CA GLN A 73 20.58 11.17 -25.63
C GLN A 73 19.44 11.21 -24.59
N LEU A 74 19.54 12.14 -23.65
CA LEU A 74 18.49 12.44 -22.69
C LEU A 74 17.42 13.30 -23.34
N PHE A 75 16.17 12.87 -23.27
CA PHE A 75 15.04 13.63 -23.78
C PHE A 75 13.98 13.81 -22.69
N PHE A 76 13.39 15.00 -22.63
CA PHE A 76 12.33 15.31 -21.69
C PHE A 76 10.99 14.86 -22.26
N ARG A 77 10.39 13.81 -21.69
CA ARG A 77 9.09 13.30 -22.15
C ARG A 77 8.24 12.80 -21.00
N LYS A 78 6.93 12.79 -21.23
CA LYS A 78 5.98 12.10 -20.36
C LYS A 78 6.22 10.58 -20.49
N PRO A 79 6.30 9.83 -19.38
CA PRO A 79 6.36 8.37 -19.46
C PRO A 79 5.10 7.82 -20.11
N SER A 80 5.22 6.71 -20.83
CA SER A 80 4.06 6.04 -21.41
C SER A 80 3.20 5.41 -20.31
N LEU A 81 1.94 5.09 -20.65
CA LEU A 81 1.07 4.33 -19.75
C LEU A 81 1.69 2.96 -19.39
N SER A 82 2.40 2.31 -20.32
CA SER A 82 3.08 1.05 -20.06
C SER A 82 4.19 1.18 -19.02
N THR A 83 4.99 2.26 -19.06
CA THR A 83 5.98 2.57 -18.02
C THR A 83 5.28 2.82 -16.69
N CYS A 84 4.24 3.65 -16.65
CA CYS A 84 3.49 3.94 -15.43
C CYS A 84 2.90 2.70 -14.78
N ARG A 85 2.42 1.74 -15.58
CA ARG A 85 1.91 0.45 -15.08
C ARG A 85 2.99 -0.38 -14.39
N ARG A 86 4.18 -0.48 -15.01
CA ARG A 86 5.32 -1.20 -14.43
C ARG A 86 5.77 -0.56 -13.12
N GLU A 87 5.83 0.77 -13.10
CA GLU A 87 6.21 1.50 -11.89
C GLU A 87 5.24 1.27 -10.74
N ILE A 88 3.93 1.26 -11.00
CA ILE A 88 2.94 0.97 -9.95
C ILE A 88 3.05 -0.47 -9.46
N GLU A 89 3.27 -1.42 -10.37
CA GLU A 89 3.49 -2.82 -9.99
C GLU A 89 4.74 -3.00 -9.13
N GLU A 90 5.85 -2.35 -9.50
CA GLU A 90 7.09 -2.34 -8.73
C GLU A 90 6.88 -1.69 -7.35
N ILE A 91 6.22 -0.52 -7.29
CA ILE A 91 5.91 0.16 -6.02
C ILE A 91 5.07 -0.74 -5.13
N LEU A 92 4.00 -1.35 -5.64
CA LEU A 92 3.15 -2.25 -4.86
C LEU A 92 3.95 -3.44 -4.32
N LYS A 93 4.70 -4.13 -5.18
CA LYS A 93 5.55 -5.26 -4.77
C LYS A 93 6.57 -4.86 -3.71
N SER A 94 7.23 -3.72 -3.87
CA SER A 94 8.18 -3.21 -2.88
C SER A 94 7.50 -2.85 -1.57
N THR A 95 6.32 -2.21 -1.60
CA THR A 95 5.57 -1.91 -0.37
C THR A 95 5.10 -3.16 0.36
N GLU A 96 4.59 -4.15 -0.37
CA GLU A 96 4.16 -5.43 0.19
C GLU A 96 5.35 -6.18 0.82
N TYR A 97 6.50 -6.17 0.16
CA TYR A 97 7.73 -6.73 0.70
C TYR A 97 8.15 -6.07 2.01
N LEU A 98 8.13 -4.73 2.07
CA LEU A 98 8.46 -3.98 3.29
C LEU A 98 7.46 -4.22 4.42
N LEU A 99 6.19 -4.48 4.11
CA LEU A 99 5.14 -4.71 5.09
C LEU A 99 5.11 -6.13 5.63
N TYR A 100 5.55 -7.11 4.84
CA TYR A 100 5.42 -8.53 5.17
C TYR A 100 6.05 -8.88 6.53
N GLN A 101 7.34 -8.58 6.70
CA GLN A 101 8.06 -8.96 7.92
C GLN A 101 7.54 -8.21 9.16
N PRO A 102 7.35 -6.88 9.15
CA PRO A 102 6.79 -6.16 10.30
C PRO A 102 5.38 -6.61 10.69
N LEU A 103 4.53 -6.96 9.73
CA LEU A 103 3.21 -7.51 10.02
C LEU A 103 3.32 -8.89 10.66
N GLN A 104 4.15 -9.78 10.12
CA GLN A 104 4.37 -11.11 10.66
C GLN A 104 4.87 -11.06 12.11
N ASP A 105 5.81 -10.15 12.40
CA ASP A 105 6.35 -9.94 13.74
C ASP A 105 5.28 -9.38 14.68
N ALA A 106 4.49 -8.40 14.24
CA ALA A 106 3.41 -7.81 15.02
C ALA A 106 2.34 -8.86 15.41
N PHE A 107 1.94 -9.72 14.48
CA PHE A 107 1.01 -10.81 14.75
C PHE A 107 1.60 -11.87 15.68
N SER A 108 2.86 -12.25 15.47
CA SER A 108 3.57 -13.20 16.33
C SER A 108 3.68 -12.71 17.78
N CYS A 109 4.00 -11.43 17.97
CA CYS A 109 4.05 -10.79 19.29
C CYS A 109 2.67 -10.72 19.96
N ARG A 110 1.59 -10.46 19.20
CA ARG A 110 0.21 -10.46 19.74
C ARG A 110 -0.18 -11.85 20.26
N GLU A 111 0.11 -12.88 19.48
CA GLU A 111 -0.19 -14.28 19.86
C GLU A 111 0.60 -14.71 21.10
N GLN A 112 1.89 -14.36 21.19
CA GLN A 112 2.70 -14.63 22.38
C GLN A 112 2.10 -13.95 23.62
N LYS A 113 1.78 -12.66 23.55
CA LYS A 113 1.15 -11.93 24.66
C LYS A 113 -0.17 -12.56 25.11
N ARG A 114 -0.98 -13.04 24.16
CA ARG A 114 -2.22 -13.76 24.46
C ARG A 114 -1.95 -15.05 25.23
N LYS A 115 -0.97 -15.86 24.80
CA LYS A 115 -0.57 -17.10 25.50
C LYS A 115 -0.06 -16.82 26.91
N THR A 116 0.81 -15.81 27.07
CA THR A 116 1.34 -15.42 28.39
C THR A 116 0.22 -14.97 29.34
N LYS A 117 -0.76 -14.22 28.83
CA LYS A 117 -1.93 -13.77 29.62
C LYS A 117 -2.85 -14.91 30.04
N ILE A 118 -2.94 -15.97 29.24
CA ILE A 118 -3.70 -17.18 29.61
C ILE A 118 -2.95 -17.93 30.72
N LEU A 119 -1.64 -18.15 30.54
CA LEU A 119 -0.81 -18.81 31.54
C LEU A 119 -0.84 -18.08 32.90
N SER A 120 -0.74 -16.74 32.89
CA SER A 120 -0.78 -15.93 34.10
C SER A 120 -2.14 -15.91 34.81
N ARG A 121 -3.22 -16.41 34.18
CA ARG A 121 -4.55 -16.53 34.79
C ARG A 121 -4.82 -17.93 35.34
N MET A 122 -3.99 -18.91 34.99
CA MET A 122 -4.11 -20.29 35.44
C MET A 122 -3.26 -20.59 36.68
N CYS A 123 -2.24 -19.76 36.95
CA CYS A 123 -1.50 -19.73 38.21
C CYS A 123 -2.17 -18.76 39.19
#